data_AF-A0A453NCW1-F1
#
_entry.id   AF-A0A453NCW1-F1
#
_cell.length_a   1.000
_cell.length_b   1.000
_cell.length_c   1.000
_cell.angle_alpha   90.00
_cell.angle_beta   90.00
_cell.angle_gamma   90.00
#
_symmetry.space_group_name_H-M   'P 1'
#
loop_
_entity.id
_entity.type
_entity.pdbx_description
1 polymer ?
#
loop_
_entity_poly.entity_id
_entity_poly.type
_entity_poly.pdbx_seq_one_letter_code
_entity_poly.pdbx_strand_id
1 'polypeptide(L)'
;MKNIMLSHLLMEGFSDVDTLTCLQLVTLSDQDILEMVFFPVVNEACRVMDENVVIRASDLDIASVLGMGFPKYRGGLIFWADTVGASYIHSKLSKWAEIYGDFFKPSSYLEERAKSVRPLGAPKTAQQAPTRSRM
;
A
#
# COMPACT_ATOMS: atom_id res chain seq x y z
N MET A 1 -49.27 -3.78 53.23
CA MET A 1 -48.93 -5.08 52.62
C MET A 1 -49.23 -5.03 51.13
N LYS A 2 -48.19 -4.86 50.32
CA LYS A 2 -48.06 -5.10 48.86
C LYS A 2 -46.93 -4.23 48.35
N ASN A 3 -45.73 -4.79 48.24
CA ASN A 3 -44.90 -4.62 47.05
C ASN A 3 -43.78 -5.65 47.07
N ILE A 4 -44.08 -6.72 46.33
CA ILE A 4 -43.26 -7.88 46.04
C ILE A 4 -42.64 -7.58 44.66
N MET A 5 -41.34 -7.88 44.52
CA MET A 5 -40.64 -8.19 43.27
C MET A 5 -40.81 -7.22 42.09
N LEU A 6 -39.84 -6.32 41.88
CA LEU A 6 -39.40 -5.89 40.54
C LEU A 6 -38.15 -4.98 40.65
N SER A 7 -37.01 -5.59 40.97
CA SER A 7 -35.68 -5.20 40.45
C SER A 7 -34.68 -6.28 40.85
N HIS A 8 -35.06 -7.51 40.50
CA HIS A 8 -34.11 -8.60 40.28
C HIS A 8 -33.26 -8.22 39.07
N LEU A 9 -31.98 -8.58 39.13
CA LEU A 9 -30.98 -8.51 38.06
C LEU A 9 -30.47 -7.10 37.69
N LEU A 10 -29.24 -6.78 38.14
CA LEU A 10 -28.13 -6.21 37.35
C LEU A 10 -26.95 -5.91 38.31
N MET A 11 -26.46 -6.93 39.03
CA MET A 11 -25.27 -6.81 39.89
C MET A 11 -24.33 -8.01 39.72
N GLU A 12 -24.20 -8.54 38.50
CA GLU A 12 -23.09 -9.42 38.15
C GLU A 12 -22.61 -9.10 36.74
N GLY A 13 -21.31 -8.78 36.61
CA GLY A 13 -20.60 -8.75 35.34
C GLY A 13 -20.37 -7.37 34.75
N PHE A 14 -19.40 -6.63 35.28
CA PHE A 14 -18.56 -5.76 34.44
C PHE A 14 -17.21 -5.46 35.13
N SER A 15 -16.48 -6.52 35.48
CA SER A 15 -15.06 -6.45 35.82
C SER A 15 -14.22 -6.91 34.62
N ASP A 16 -14.52 -6.37 33.43
CA ASP A 16 -13.70 -6.61 32.26
C ASP A 16 -12.79 -5.39 32.05
N VAL A 17 -11.67 -5.40 32.76
CA VAL A 17 -10.54 -4.49 32.52
C VAL A 17 -9.65 -5.07 31.39
N ASP A 18 -9.99 -6.24 30.84
CA ASP A 18 -9.19 -6.93 29.82
C ASP A 18 -9.59 -6.53 28.39
N THR A 19 -10.78 -5.97 28.16
CA THR A 19 -11.16 -5.41 26.85
C THR A 19 -10.45 -4.10 26.49
N LEU A 20 -9.74 -3.44 27.42
CA LEU A 20 -8.97 -2.22 27.10
C LEU A 20 -7.61 -2.49 26.45
N THR A 21 -7.17 -3.74 26.37
CA THR A 21 -5.97 -4.11 25.61
C THR A 21 -6.20 -4.13 24.09
N CYS A 22 -7.46 -4.07 23.62
CA CYS A 22 -7.80 -4.20 22.20
C CYS A 22 -7.61 -2.92 21.37
N LEU A 23 -7.33 -1.77 22.01
CA LEU A 23 -7.07 -0.50 21.35
C LEU A 23 -5.77 0.13 21.85
N GLN A 24 -4.63 -0.50 21.54
CA GLN A 24 -3.37 0.24 21.50
C GLN A 24 -3.47 1.29 20.39
N LEU A 25 -3.68 2.55 20.76
CA LEU A 25 -3.56 3.67 19.84
C LEU A 25 -2.12 3.74 19.34
N VAL A 26 -1.91 3.35 18.09
CA VAL A 26 -0.62 3.47 17.43
C VAL A 26 -0.41 4.94 17.10
N THR A 27 0.60 5.57 17.70
CA THR A 27 1.00 6.94 17.33
C THR A 27 1.77 6.88 16.02
N LEU A 28 1.10 7.23 14.93
CA LEU A 28 1.69 7.31 13.60
C LEU A 28 2.08 8.75 13.29
N SER A 29 3.28 8.93 12.72
CA SER A 29 3.66 10.23 12.16
C SER A 29 2.92 10.48 10.83
N ASP A 30 2.81 11.73 10.40
CA ASP A 30 2.25 12.07 9.08
C ASP A 30 2.96 11.33 7.94
N GLN A 31 4.28 11.12 8.09
CA GLN A 31 5.06 10.35 7.14
C GLN A 31 4.67 8.88 7.14
N ASP A 32 4.45 8.27 8.31
CA ASP A 32 4.01 6.88 8.40
C ASP A 32 2.62 6.71 7.79
N ILE A 33 1.70 7.65 8.03
CA ILE A 33 0.36 7.64 7.43
C ILE A 33 0.48 7.73 5.91
N LEU A 34 1.30 8.65 5.39
CA LEU A 34 1.53 8.81 3.97
C LEU A 34 2.11 7.53 3.35
N GLU A 35 3.16 6.97 3.93
CA GLU A 35 3.81 5.78 3.41
C GLU A 35 2.91 4.54 3.49
N MET A 36 2.17 4.35 4.59
CA MET A 36 1.22 3.24 4.75
C MET A 36 0.07 3.30 3.74
N VAL A 37 -0.36 4.50 3.35
CA VAL A 37 -1.41 4.68 2.36
C VAL A 37 -0.86 4.51 0.94
N PHE A 38 0.27 5.13 0.60
CA PHE A 38 0.74 5.19 -0.78
C PHE A 38 1.65 4.04 -1.20
N PHE A 39 2.43 3.42 -0.30
CA PHE A 39 3.32 2.32 -0.70
C PHE A 39 2.57 1.08 -1.18
N PRO A 40 1.42 0.68 -0.59
CA PRO A 40 0.59 -0.37 -1.17
C PRO A 40 0.09 -0.02 -2.58
N VAL A 41 -0.27 1.24 -2.84
CA VAL A 41 -0.72 1.68 -4.18
C VAL A 41 0.43 1.62 -5.18
N VAL A 42 1.64 2.01 -4.78
CA VAL A 42 2.85 1.84 -5.61
C VAL A 42 3.13 0.36 -5.88
N ASN A 43 2.96 -0.49 -4.87
CA ASN A 43 3.16 -1.93 -5.01
C ASN A 43 2.16 -2.56 -5.98
N GLU A 44 0.90 -2.11 -5.95
CA GLU A 44 -0.12 -2.54 -6.92
C GLU A 44 0.21 -2.05 -8.32
N ALA A 45 0.64 -0.80 -8.46
CA ALA A 45 1.11 -0.27 -9.74
C ALA A 45 2.29 -1.08 -10.31
N CYS A 46 3.18 -1.60 -9.44
CA CYS A 46 4.23 -2.54 -9.85
C CYS A 46 3.68 -3.87 -10.37
N ARG A 47 2.61 -4.41 -9.78
CA ARG A 47 1.95 -5.64 -10.28
C ARG A 47 1.29 -5.41 -11.63
N VAL A 48 0.58 -4.29 -11.79
CA VAL A 48 -0.05 -3.87 -13.06
C VAL A 48 1.00 -3.74 -14.17
N MET A 49 2.19 -3.23 -13.86
CA MET A 49 3.32 -3.18 -14.81
C MET A 49 3.92 -4.57 -15.08
N ASP A 50 4.00 -5.45 -14.09
CA ASP A 50 4.54 -6.80 -14.26
C ASP A 50 3.63 -7.68 -15.13
N GLU A 51 2.31 -7.50 -14.99
CA GLU A 51 1.25 -8.17 -15.74
C GLU A 51 1.07 -7.60 -17.17
N ASN A 52 1.84 -6.57 -17.55
CA ASN A 52 1.75 -5.86 -18.83
C ASN A 52 0.34 -5.28 -19.12
N VAL A 53 -0.42 -4.93 -18.09
CA VAL A 53 -1.70 -4.20 -18.24
C VAL A 53 -1.45 -2.80 -18.78
N VAL A 54 -0.30 -2.22 -18.43
CA VAL A 54 0.16 -0.92 -18.91
C VAL A 54 1.49 -1.09 -19.65
N ILE A 55 1.65 -0.37 -20.78
CA ILE A 55 2.82 -0.47 -21.64
C ILE A 55 4.02 0.30 -21.04
N ARG A 56 3.77 1.43 -20.38
CA ARG A 56 4.80 2.32 -19.82
C ARG A 56 4.38 2.88 -18.46
N ALA A 57 5.36 3.05 -17.56
CA ALA A 57 5.14 3.71 -16.28
C ALA A 57 4.54 5.13 -16.42
N SER A 58 4.90 5.85 -17.50
CA SER A 58 4.33 7.18 -17.80
C SER A 58 2.81 7.18 -17.93
N ASP A 59 2.22 6.09 -18.43
CA ASP A 59 0.77 6.00 -18.61
C ASP A 59 0.09 5.87 -17.23
N LEU A 60 0.70 5.16 -16.28
CA LEU A 60 0.26 5.10 -14.88
C LEU A 60 0.40 6.45 -14.19
N ASP A 61 1.50 7.17 -14.43
CA ASP A 61 1.69 8.51 -13.88
C ASP A 61 0.59 9.46 -14.35
N ILE A 62 0.31 9.49 -15.66
CA ILE A 62 -0.78 10.31 -16.23
C ILE A 62 -2.14 9.87 -15.68
N ALA A 63 -2.41 8.56 -15.62
CA ALA A 63 -3.66 8.03 -15.06
C ALA A 63 -3.83 8.39 -13.59
N SER A 64 -2.77 8.37 -12.79
CA SER A 64 -2.83 8.75 -11.37
C SER A 64 -3.15 10.23 -11.20
N VAL A 65 -2.56 11.08 -12.03
CA VAL A 65 -2.75 12.54 -12.00
C VAL A 65 -4.15 12.92 -12.48
N LEU A 66 -4.60 12.37 -13.60
CA LEU A 66 -5.89 12.73 -14.22
C LEU A 66 -7.08 11.99 -13.62
N GLY A 67 -6.89 10.74 -13.18
CA GLY A 67 -7.95 9.89 -12.66
C GLY A 67 -8.14 10.00 -11.16
N MET A 68 -7.05 9.99 -10.38
CA MET A 68 -7.10 10.00 -8.90
C MET A 68 -6.77 11.37 -8.30
N GLY A 69 -6.43 12.36 -9.14
CA GLY A 69 -6.06 13.70 -8.66
C GLY A 69 -4.69 13.75 -7.98
N PHE A 70 -3.77 12.84 -8.32
CA PHE A 70 -2.42 12.85 -7.75
C PHE A 70 -1.71 14.20 -8.02
N PRO A 71 -0.92 14.74 -7.07
CA PRO A 71 -0.32 16.07 -7.21
C PRO A 71 0.54 16.22 -8.48
N LYS A 72 0.12 17.11 -9.38
CA LYS A 72 0.77 17.33 -10.69
C LYS A 72 2.25 17.71 -10.57
N TYR A 73 2.59 18.51 -9.55
CA TYR A 73 3.96 18.96 -9.30
C TYR A 73 4.90 17.85 -8.80
N ARG A 74 4.36 16.67 -8.45
CA ARG A 74 5.14 15.47 -8.14
C ARG A 74 5.25 14.50 -9.32
N GLY A 75 4.85 14.91 -10.53
CA GLY A 75 4.97 14.13 -11.77
C GLY A 75 3.90 13.05 -11.93
N GLY A 76 3.77 12.15 -10.94
CA GLY A 76 2.85 11.03 -10.94
C GLY A 76 3.23 10.00 -9.87
N LEU A 77 2.40 8.97 -9.69
CA LEU A 77 2.61 7.98 -8.63
C LEU A 77 3.94 7.23 -8.74
N ILE A 78 4.29 6.72 -9.92
CA ILE A 78 5.53 5.98 -10.16
C ILE A 78 6.73 6.92 -10.17
N PHE A 79 6.59 8.09 -10.80
CA PHE A 79 7.63 9.12 -10.77
C PHE A 79 7.97 9.53 -9.33
N TRP A 80 6.96 9.76 -8.49
CA TRP A 80 7.15 10.06 -7.07
C TRP A 80 7.80 8.87 -6.34
N ALA A 81 7.36 7.64 -6.60
CA ALA A 81 7.96 6.46 -6.00
C ALA A 81 9.46 6.31 -6.36
N ASP A 82 9.87 6.73 -7.56
CA ASP A 82 11.28 6.79 -7.96
C ASP A 82 12.08 7.82 -7.18
N THR A 83 11.47 8.95 -6.81
CA THR A 83 12.13 9.94 -5.94
C THR A 83 12.34 9.44 -4.51
N VAL A 84 11.46 8.55 -4.04
CA VAL A 84 11.57 7.90 -2.72
C VAL A 84 12.58 6.75 -2.75
N GLY A 85 12.60 5.98 -3.83
CA GLY A 85 13.53 4.90 -4.09
C GLY A 85 12.96 3.51 -3.81
N ALA A 86 13.12 2.61 -4.78
CA ALA A 86 12.59 1.24 -4.74
C ALA A 86 13.02 0.44 -3.50
N SER A 87 14.29 0.55 -3.10
CA SER A 87 14.84 -0.18 -1.96
C SER A 87 14.20 0.23 -0.63
N TYR A 88 13.91 1.53 -0.46
CA TYR A 88 13.25 2.03 0.75
C TYR A 88 11.79 1.58 0.82
N ILE A 89 11.05 1.70 -0.28
CA ILE A 89 9.65 1.26 -0.38
C ILE A 89 9.56 -0.25 -0.11
N HIS A 90 10.45 -1.05 -0.72
CA HIS A 90 10.53 -2.48 -0.47
C HIS A 90 10.76 -2.79 1.01
N SER A 91 11.75 -2.14 1.65
CA SER A 91 12.05 -2.38 3.07
C SER A 91 10.86 -2.08 3.99
N LYS A 92 10.15 -0.96 3.75
CA LYS A 92 8.97 -0.58 4.53
C LYS A 92 7.82 -1.57 4.35
N LEU A 93 7.53 -1.96 3.11
CA LEU A 93 6.52 -2.96 2.80
C LEU A 93 6.84 -4.34 3.40
N SER A 94 8.09 -4.81 3.31
CA SER A 94 8.51 -6.06 3.95
C SER A 94 8.27 -6.03 5.47
N LYS A 95 8.65 -4.93 6.13
CA LYS A 95 8.44 -4.77 7.58
C LYS A 95 6.94 -4.81 7.93
N TRP A 96 6.09 -4.17 7.14
CA TRP A 96 4.65 -4.18 7.37
C TRP A 96 3.99 -5.49 7.00
N ALA A 97 4.54 -6.25 6.05
CA ALA A 97 4.06 -7.58 5.73
C ALA A 97 4.24 -8.55 6.91
N GLU A 98 5.33 -8.43 7.66
CA GLU A 98 5.58 -9.23 8.86
C GLU A 98 4.60 -8.89 9.99
N ILE A 99 4.20 -7.61 10.12
CA ILE A 99 3.38 -7.13 11.25
C ILE A 99 1.88 -7.25 10.95
N TYR A 100 1.45 -6.86 9.74
CA TYR A 100 0.04 -6.70 9.36
C TYR A 100 -0.41 -7.74 8.32
N GLY A 101 0.50 -8.58 7.83
CA GLY A 101 0.20 -9.69 6.92
C GLY A 101 0.30 -9.35 5.43
N ASP A 102 -0.26 -10.24 4.62
CA ASP A 102 0.00 -10.32 3.17
C ASP A 102 -0.40 -9.08 2.35
N PHE A 103 -1.24 -8.19 2.89
CA PHE A 103 -1.62 -6.94 2.22
C PHE A 103 -0.41 -6.08 1.84
N PHE A 104 0.60 -6.03 2.71
CA PHE A 104 1.82 -5.24 2.47
C PHE A 104 2.93 -6.02 1.76
N LYS A 105 2.68 -7.27 1.34
CA LYS A 105 3.70 -8.11 0.72
C LYS A 105 4.26 -7.45 -0.56
N PRO A 106 5.56 -7.16 -0.64
CA PRO A 106 6.19 -6.60 -1.83
C PRO A 106 5.96 -7.50 -3.06
N SER A 107 5.73 -6.87 -4.21
CA SER A 107 5.65 -7.56 -5.50
C SER A 107 7.02 -8.01 -5.99
N SER A 108 7.04 -9.06 -6.81
CA SER A 108 8.23 -9.56 -7.52
C SER A 108 8.96 -8.45 -8.29
N TYR A 109 8.21 -7.60 -8.97
CA TYR A 109 8.72 -6.46 -9.73
C TYR A 109 9.45 -5.45 -8.83
N LEU A 110 8.86 -5.12 -7.68
CA LEU A 110 9.47 -4.20 -6.72
C LEU A 110 10.74 -4.82 -6.12
N GLU A 111 10.72 -6.11 -5.78
CA GLU A 111 11.86 -6.84 -5.24
C GLU A 111 13.05 -6.88 -6.23
N GLU A 112 12.81 -7.15 -7.51
CA GLU A 112 13.84 -7.14 -8.56
C GLU A 112 14.53 -5.77 -8.65
N ARG A 113 13.75 -4.69 -8.60
CA ARG A 113 14.27 -3.33 -8.74
C ARG A 113 14.97 -2.83 -7.49
N ALA A 114 14.47 -3.22 -6.31
CA ALA A 114 15.14 -2.96 -5.05
C ALA A 114 16.53 -3.62 -5.00
N LYS A 115 16.68 -4.83 -5.55
CA LYS A 115 17.96 -5.55 -5.65
C LYS A 115 18.91 -4.96 -6.68
N SER A 116 18.39 -4.52 -7.83
CA SER A 116 19.20 -4.03 -8.95
C SER A 116 19.44 -2.51 -8.97
N VAL A 117 18.95 -1.78 -7.96
CA VAL A 117 19.01 -0.31 -7.86
C VAL A 117 18.54 0.36 -9.17
N ARG A 118 17.48 -0.18 -9.76
CA ARG A 118 16.83 0.38 -10.95
C ARG A 118 15.62 1.22 -10.54
N PRO A 119 15.35 2.35 -11.23
CA PRO A 119 14.09 3.08 -11.05
C PRO A 119 12.90 2.17 -11.38
N LEU A 120 11.78 2.29 -10.68
CA LEU A 120 10.45 1.69 -10.92
C LEU A 120 9.83 2.12 -12.25
N GLY A 121 10.16 3.32 -12.74
CA GLY A 121 9.71 3.80 -14.05
C GLY A 121 10.46 3.21 -15.25
N ALA A 122 11.62 2.58 -15.03
CA ALA A 122 12.42 2.02 -16.13
C ALA A 122 11.64 0.92 -16.87
N PRO A 123 11.77 0.76 -18.20
CA PRO A 123 11.11 -0.32 -18.91
C PRO A 123 11.66 -1.68 -18.46
N LYS A 124 10.79 -2.70 -18.42
CA LYS A 124 11.21 -4.10 -18.22
C LYS A 124 12.13 -4.49 -19.38
N THR A 125 13.30 -5.05 -19.08
CA THR A 125 14.28 -5.44 -20.12
C THR A 125 13.68 -6.55 -20.99
N ALA A 126 13.25 -6.18 -22.20
CA ALA A 126 12.79 -6.99 -23.33
C ALA A 126 11.80 -8.15 -23.06
N GLN A 127 10.50 -7.83 -23.07
CA GLN A 127 9.62 -8.46 -24.06
C GLN A 127 9.48 -7.49 -25.23
N GLN A 128 10.37 -7.64 -26.20
CA GLN A 128 10.29 -6.98 -27.50
C GLN A 128 8.90 -7.28 -28.09
N ALA A 129 8.09 -6.25 -28.31
CA ALA A 129 6.91 -6.38 -29.15
C ALA A 129 7.36 -6.90 -30.53
N PRO A 130 6.67 -7.88 -31.14
CA PRO A 130 7.01 -8.35 -32.47
C PRO A 130 6.96 -7.15 -33.40
N THR A 131 8.08 -6.91 -34.09
CA THR A 131 8.23 -5.88 -35.11
C THR A 131 7.05 -5.99 -36.07
N ARG A 132 6.07 -5.08 -35.96
CA ARG A 132 4.97 -5.04 -36.92
C ARG A 132 5.60 -4.54 -38.22
N SER A 133 5.96 -5.50 -39.07
CA SER A 133 6.51 -5.24 -40.39
C SER A 133 5.55 -4.31 -41.12
N ARG A 134 6.06 -3.14 -41.51
CA ARG A 134 5.32 -2.15 -42.28
C ARG A 134 5.12 -2.74 -43.68
N MET A 135 3.89 -3.19 -43.97
CA MET A 135 3.41 -3.43 -45.33
C MET A 135 2.70 -2.19 -45.83
#